data_AF-A0A1X6P394-F1
#
_entry.id   AF-A0A1X6P394-F1
#
_cell.length_a   1.000
_cell.length_b   1.000
_cell.length_c   1.000
_cell.angle_alpha   90.00
_cell.angle_beta   90.00
_cell.angle_gamma   90.00
#
_symmetry.space_group_name_H-M   'P 1'
#
loop_
_entity.id
_entity.type
_entity.pdbx_description
1 polymer ?
#
loop_
_entity_poly.entity_id
_entity_poly.type
_entity_poly.pdbx_seq_one_letter_code
_entity_poly.pdbx_strand_id
1 'polypeptide(L)'
;MSIRRPRGVPTGLPDADARYRVWRDHHAPLLYDTIASRKLLWPTQVVQWGQPRAASAADVPAAVRGVVAPHAARQLFISERTGNTRDPNTLLTYHVHLPVAGATRPADVTRTWVDKGTVLGGGTADDDAARAAAGRPGGDVISAAAAAGGGTDWSLVHRIVHPGEVNRVREAGPQLLVTHTDAPELFVWGLRSQPHRRVREGPRPSVADIVLKGHTDNAEYALKCRRADGGAEVLVASGGSDSAVLLWDIRDADGATLKGGGAAAAAPASGPPGGASQGVAAAAAAGGRHLLPRTRFTGHTGNVEDVAFSPLDANMLASVSDDSSLRLWDRRAPRAAMAVVPGAHTGDVFVVDWSRHGCLLTGGVDGLIKVWEPRKLVAAAASGGGGVTMGSGASAVAARAGAPAPGAASTGAPAPVLTLAEHTAEINAASWHDARPLVFASSAADAQVLVWDVARVWASSPPPPLSPAAPAAAAGRPVSVGTSTPAVAFRHVGHPGAVVDFQWLPDAADPWAATSVSEDNEGSTLQVWRICELVMAAPDRAAAMMLDAEATRAGVGGRAAAAAANAAIAANSGR
;
A
#
# COMPACT_ATOMS: atom_id res chain seq x y z
N MET A 1 12.43 -15.66 -26.51
CA MET A 1 13.91 -15.54 -26.51
C MET A 1 14.42 -15.97 -25.15
N SER A 2 15.21 -17.04 -25.08
CA SER A 2 15.78 -17.57 -23.83
C SER A 2 16.95 -16.68 -23.39
N ILE A 3 16.79 -15.96 -22.27
CA ILE A 3 17.86 -15.12 -21.72
C ILE A 3 18.75 -16.01 -20.84
N ARG A 4 19.92 -16.39 -21.38
CA ARG A 4 21.00 -17.00 -20.60
C ARG A 4 21.52 -15.99 -19.57
N ARG A 5 21.55 -16.38 -18.29
CA ARG A 5 22.22 -15.59 -17.23
C ARG A 5 23.70 -15.35 -17.58
N PRO A 6 24.25 -14.15 -17.35
CA PRO A 6 25.70 -13.94 -17.46
C PRO A 6 26.42 -14.72 -16.34
N ARG A 7 27.48 -15.43 -16.70
CA ARG A 7 28.38 -16.08 -15.74
C ARG A 7 29.38 -15.05 -15.20
N GLY A 8 29.50 -14.99 -13.87
CA GLY A 8 30.65 -14.40 -13.17
C GLY A 8 30.31 -13.21 -12.28
N VAL A 9 29.86 -13.47 -11.05
CA VAL A 9 30.02 -12.55 -9.90
C VAL A 9 30.68 -13.35 -8.78
N PRO A 10 31.77 -12.86 -8.14
CA PRO A 10 32.45 -13.57 -7.06
C PRO A 10 31.54 -13.80 -5.84
N THR A 11 31.76 -14.95 -5.21
CA THR A 11 31.07 -15.53 -4.05
C THR A 11 31.24 -14.72 -2.77
N GLY A 12 30.14 -14.43 -2.06
CA GLY A 12 30.20 -13.86 -0.71
C GLY A 12 28.85 -13.48 -0.08
N LEU A 13 27.77 -13.35 -0.86
CA LEU A 13 26.44 -13.15 -0.31
C LEU A 13 25.67 -14.48 -0.31
N PRO A 14 24.95 -14.85 0.77
CA PRO A 14 24.10 -16.02 0.77
C PRO A 14 23.07 -15.91 -0.38
N ASP A 15 22.73 -17.05 -0.98
CA ASP A 15 21.60 -17.17 -1.90
C ASP A 15 20.32 -16.62 -1.24
N ALA A 16 19.34 -16.16 -2.03
CA ALA A 16 18.13 -15.51 -1.52
C ALA A 16 17.42 -16.39 -0.44
N ASP A 17 17.36 -17.69 -0.69
CA ASP A 17 16.83 -18.69 0.24
C ASP A 17 17.65 -18.81 1.54
N ALA A 18 18.97 -18.64 1.47
CA ALA A 18 19.82 -18.64 2.64
C ALA A 18 19.63 -17.36 3.47
N ARG A 19 19.48 -16.19 2.83
CA ARG A 19 19.15 -14.93 3.54
C ARG A 19 17.79 -15.02 4.21
N TYR A 20 16.78 -15.54 3.50
CA TYR A 20 15.44 -15.74 4.05
C TYR A 20 15.47 -16.70 5.24
N ARG A 21 16.17 -17.83 5.15
CA ARG A 21 16.32 -18.77 6.29
C ARG A 21 16.99 -18.12 7.49
N VAL A 22 18.08 -17.38 7.29
CA VAL A 22 18.76 -16.65 8.36
C VAL A 22 17.83 -15.62 9.00
N TRP A 23 17.10 -14.85 8.19
CA TRP A 23 16.10 -13.91 8.71
C TRP A 23 15.02 -14.64 9.53
N ARG A 24 14.42 -15.68 8.97
CA ARG A 24 13.33 -16.46 9.58
C ARG A 24 13.75 -17.10 10.91
N ASP A 25 14.88 -17.80 10.90
CA ASP A 25 15.28 -18.66 12.03
C ASP A 25 15.98 -17.85 13.13
N HIS A 26 16.62 -16.73 12.78
CA HIS A 26 17.45 -16.00 13.73
C HIS A 26 16.92 -14.62 14.11
N HIS A 27 16.33 -13.88 13.18
CA HIS A 27 15.95 -12.48 13.39
C HIS A 27 14.46 -12.29 13.63
N ALA A 28 13.60 -12.99 12.89
CA ALA A 28 12.15 -12.81 13.00
C ALA A 28 11.61 -13.01 14.43
N PRO A 29 12.05 -14.00 15.23
CA PRO A 29 11.58 -14.16 16.61
C PRO A 29 11.95 -13.00 17.56
N LEU A 30 12.89 -12.14 17.17
CA LEU A 30 13.34 -10.99 17.96
C LEU A 30 12.76 -9.67 17.44
N LEU A 31 12.35 -9.63 16.18
CA LEU A 31 11.90 -8.42 15.48
C LEU A 31 10.39 -8.25 15.45
N TYR A 32 9.62 -9.33 15.58
CA TYR A 32 8.16 -9.32 15.44
C TYR A 32 7.51 -9.92 16.67
N ASP A 33 6.38 -9.34 17.09
CA ASP A 33 5.51 -9.97 18.09
C ASP A 33 4.69 -11.10 17.44
N THR A 34 4.26 -10.88 16.20
CA THR A 34 3.54 -11.87 15.39
C THR A 34 3.93 -11.75 13.93
N ILE A 35 4.09 -12.87 13.24
CA ILE A 35 4.23 -12.89 11.79
C ILE A 35 3.58 -14.15 11.22
N ALA A 36 2.72 -13.96 10.23
CA ALA A 36 2.05 -15.00 9.48
C ALA A 36 2.37 -14.84 8.00
N SER A 37 2.85 -15.92 7.38
CA SER A 37 3.19 -15.95 5.95
C SER A 37 2.35 -17.02 5.24
N ARG A 38 1.84 -16.69 4.06
CA ARG A 38 0.98 -17.55 3.24
C ARG A 38 1.33 -17.38 1.76
N LYS A 39 1.61 -18.49 1.08
CA LYS A 39 1.60 -18.53 -0.39
C LYS A 39 0.15 -18.50 -0.86
N LEU A 40 -0.12 -17.70 -1.90
CA LEU A 40 -1.43 -17.61 -2.53
C LEU A 40 -1.49 -18.54 -3.73
N LEU A 41 -2.68 -19.08 -4.03
CA LEU A 41 -2.88 -19.91 -5.22
C LEU A 41 -2.66 -19.08 -6.49
N TRP A 42 -3.24 -17.89 -6.49
CA TRP A 42 -3.13 -16.91 -7.57
C TRP A 42 -2.40 -15.68 -7.07
N PRO A 43 -1.61 -15.02 -7.93
CA PRO A 43 -1.03 -13.74 -7.60
C PRO A 43 -2.09 -12.72 -7.21
N THR A 44 -1.74 -11.82 -6.29
CA THR A 44 -2.55 -10.63 -5.98
C THR A 44 -1.70 -9.39 -6.18
N GLN A 45 -2.27 -8.36 -6.78
CA GLN A 45 -1.64 -7.04 -6.87
C GLN A 45 -2.09 -6.12 -5.73
N VAL A 46 -3.07 -6.54 -4.94
CA VAL A 46 -3.69 -5.68 -3.94
C VAL A 46 -3.88 -6.37 -2.60
N VAL A 47 -3.65 -5.61 -1.54
CA VAL A 47 -4.06 -5.93 -0.18
C VAL A 47 -4.78 -4.72 0.41
N GLN A 48 -5.91 -4.96 1.07
CA GLN A 48 -6.60 -3.91 1.81
C GLN A 48 -7.29 -4.43 3.08
N TRP A 49 -6.87 -3.94 4.24
CA TRP A 49 -7.63 -4.00 5.47
C TRP A 49 -8.94 -3.21 5.35
N GLY A 50 -10.02 -3.85 5.80
CA GLY A 50 -11.29 -3.18 6.03
C GLY A 50 -11.21 -2.22 7.21
N GLN A 51 -12.04 -1.20 7.16
CA GLN A 51 -12.18 -0.22 8.23
C GLN A 51 -12.59 -0.90 9.54
N PRO A 52 -12.11 -0.41 10.69
CA PRO A 52 -12.50 -0.95 11.99
C PRO A 52 -14.02 -0.93 12.15
N ARG A 53 -14.59 -2.05 12.58
CA ARG A 53 -16.00 -2.16 12.96
C ARG A 53 -16.07 -2.70 14.37
N ALA A 54 -17.07 -2.23 15.13
CA ALA A 54 -17.41 -2.86 16.39
C ALA A 54 -17.73 -4.33 16.10
N ALA A 55 -16.97 -5.25 16.69
CA ALA A 55 -17.18 -6.68 16.50
C ALA A 55 -18.62 -7.02 16.91
N SER A 56 -19.46 -7.49 15.98
CA SER A 56 -20.75 -8.05 16.37
C SER A 56 -20.52 -9.49 16.82
N ALA A 57 -21.31 -9.98 17.78
CA ALA A 57 -21.23 -11.38 18.20
C ALA A 57 -21.44 -12.36 17.02
N ALA A 58 -22.10 -11.92 15.95
CA ALA A 58 -22.35 -12.70 14.73
C ALA A 58 -21.11 -12.83 13.81
N ASP A 59 -20.12 -11.95 13.93
CA ASP A 59 -18.88 -12.00 13.12
C ASP A 59 -17.85 -13.00 13.67
N VAL A 60 -18.06 -13.50 14.88
CA VAL A 60 -17.23 -14.52 15.51
C VAL A 60 -17.87 -15.89 15.26
N PRO A 61 -17.20 -16.83 14.55
CA PRO A 61 -17.75 -18.15 14.29
C PRO A 61 -18.14 -18.84 15.60
N ALA A 62 -19.28 -19.54 15.62
CA ALA A 62 -19.83 -20.12 16.86
C ALA A 62 -18.85 -21.06 17.58
N ALA A 63 -17.95 -21.72 16.83
CA ALA A 63 -16.89 -22.59 17.32
C ALA A 63 -15.83 -21.88 18.19
N VAL A 64 -15.82 -20.55 18.20
CA VAL A 64 -14.78 -19.69 18.82
C VAL A 64 -15.31 -18.95 20.06
N ARG A 65 -16.63 -18.91 20.24
CA ARG A 65 -17.26 -18.20 21.36
C ARG A 65 -16.90 -18.90 22.68
N GLY A 66 -16.05 -18.25 23.48
CA GLY A 66 -15.75 -18.63 24.86
C GLY A 66 -14.56 -19.58 25.07
N VAL A 67 -13.83 -19.98 24.01
CA VAL A 67 -12.72 -20.96 24.10
C VAL A 67 -11.34 -20.36 23.81
N VAL A 68 -11.28 -19.18 23.17
CA VAL A 68 -10.01 -18.61 22.66
C VAL A 68 -9.65 -17.33 23.42
N ALA A 69 -8.35 -17.13 23.69
CA ALA A 69 -7.79 -15.83 24.09
C ALA A 69 -8.37 -14.70 23.21
N PRO A 70 -8.49 -13.45 23.69
CA PRO A 70 -9.15 -12.40 22.91
C PRO A 70 -8.40 -12.24 21.57
N HIS A 71 -9.06 -12.58 20.46
CA HIS A 71 -8.57 -12.35 19.10
C HIS A 71 -9.45 -11.28 18.47
N ALA A 72 -8.82 -10.34 17.78
CA ALA A 72 -9.52 -9.32 17.02
C ALA A 72 -9.68 -9.81 15.58
N ALA A 73 -10.92 -10.07 15.15
CA ALA A 73 -11.20 -10.34 13.74
C ALA A 73 -11.10 -9.04 12.94
N ARG A 74 -10.37 -9.07 11.82
CA ARG A 74 -10.16 -7.94 10.90
C ARG A 74 -10.43 -8.38 9.48
N GLN A 75 -11.15 -7.58 8.70
CA GLN A 75 -11.40 -7.89 7.29
C GLN A 75 -10.15 -7.59 6.46
N LEU A 76 -9.77 -8.50 5.58
CA LEU A 76 -8.73 -8.27 4.57
C LEU A 76 -9.29 -8.60 3.18
N PHE A 77 -9.12 -7.69 2.24
CA PHE A 77 -9.47 -7.84 0.83
C PHE A 77 -8.20 -8.13 0.02
N ILE A 78 -8.25 -9.17 -0.82
CA ILE A 78 -7.19 -9.51 -1.78
C ILE A 78 -7.82 -9.91 -3.12
N SER A 79 -7.06 -9.83 -4.22
CA SER A 79 -7.50 -10.30 -5.52
C SER A 79 -6.82 -11.61 -5.93
N GLU A 80 -7.45 -12.35 -6.84
CA GLU A 80 -6.86 -13.46 -7.55
C GLU A 80 -6.71 -13.06 -9.01
N ARG A 81 -5.47 -12.86 -9.46
CA ARG A 81 -5.12 -12.63 -10.86
C ARG A 81 -4.90 -13.96 -11.55
N THR A 82 -5.84 -14.36 -12.39
CA THR A 82 -5.83 -15.67 -13.06
C THR A 82 -5.28 -15.62 -14.49
N GLY A 83 -5.04 -14.41 -15.03
CA GLY A 83 -4.53 -14.22 -16.38
C GLY A 83 -5.43 -14.84 -17.46
N ASN A 84 -4.83 -15.42 -18.50
CA ASN A 84 -5.55 -16.05 -19.62
C ASN A 84 -6.01 -17.49 -19.34
N THR A 85 -6.18 -17.87 -18.08
CA THR A 85 -6.65 -19.22 -17.73
C THR A 85 -8.17 -19.32 -17.87
N ARG A 86 -8.73 -20.53 -17.68
CA ARG A 86 -10.18 -20.73 -17.63
C ARG A 86 -10.80 -20.25 -16.31
N ASP A 87 -9.95 -19.87 -15.37
CA ASP A 87 -10.32 -19.51 -14.03
C ASP A 87 -10.68 -18.02 -13.99
N PRO A 88 -11.83 -17.63 -13.40
CA PRO A 88 -12.19 -16.23 -13.38
C PRO A 88 -11.35 -15.49 -12.34
N ASN A 89 -11.04 -14.22 -12.63
CA ASN A 89 -10.51 -13.32 -11.62
C ASN A 89 -11.49 -13.22 -10.46
N THR A 90 -11.00 -13.15 -9.22
CA THR A 90 -11.88 -13.00 -8.06
C THR A 90 -11.37 -11.98 -7.06
N LEU A 91 -12.29 -11.33 -6.37
CA LEU A 91 -12.02 -10.53 -5.19
C LEU A 91 -12.44 -11.33 -3.95
N LEU A 92 -11.49 -11.57 -3.06
CA LEU A 92 -11.68 -12.36 -1.85
C LEU A 92 -11.73 -11.46 -0.62
N THR A 93 -12.64 -11.77 0.30
CA THR A 93 -12.70 -11.17 1.64
C THR A 93 -12.38 -12.23 2.67
N TYR A 94 -11.30 -12.02 3.41
CA TYR A 94 -10.93 -12.82 4.58
C TYR A 94 -11.31 -12.11 5.87
N HIS A 95 -11.64 -12.88 6.90
CA HIS A 95 -11.50 -12.47 8.30
C HIS A 95 -10.16 -13.03 8.80
N VAL A 96 -9.28 -12.13 9.21
CA VAL A 96 -7.99 -12.43 9.80
C VAL A 96 -8.12 -12.27 11.31
N HIS A 97 -7.88 -13.34 12.04
CA HIS A 97 -7.96 -13.36 13.50
C HIS A 97 -6.57 -13.09 14.07
N LEU A 98 -6.37 -11.87 14.55
CA LEU A 98 -5.09 -11.43 15.11
C LEU A 98 -5.06 -11.62 16.63
N PRO A 99 -3.94 -12.07 17.21
CA PRO A 99 -3.75 -12.05 18.66
C PRO A 99 -3.83 -10.61 19.19
N VAL A 100 -4.55 -10.36 20.28
CA VAL A 100 -4.65 -9.01 20.85
C VAL A 100 -3.28 -8.50 21.34
N ALA A 101 -3.03 -7.21 21.11
CA ALA A 101 -1.80 -6.53 21.54
C ALA A 101 -1.58 -6.66 23.06
N GLY A 102 -0.35 -7.01 23.47
CA GLY A 102 0.01 -7.22 24.88
C GLY A 102 -0.30 -8.60 25.46
N ALA A 103 -0.96 -9.50 24.71
CA ALA A 103 -1.29 -10.85 25.19
C ALA A 103 -0.14 -11.87 25.06
N THR A 104 0.95 -11.54 24.38
CA THR A 104 2.05 -12.47 24.08
C THR A 104 3.19 -12.29 25.08
N ARG A 105 3.54 -13.34 25.84
CA ARG A 105 4.82 -13.36 26.55
C ARG A 105 5.95 -13.48 25.51
N PRO A 106 7.17 -12.99 25.79
CA PRO A 106 8.32 -13.17 24.90
C PRO A 106 8.58 -14.64 24.50
N ALA A 107 8.22 -15.60 25.35
CA ALA A 107 8.32 -17.04 25.05
C ALA A 107 7.24 -17.56 24.07
N ASP A 108 6.16 -16.80 23.84
CA ASP A 108 5.05 -17.16 22.94
C ASP A 108 5.32 -16.69 21.49
N VAL A 109 6.23 -15.72 21.30
CA VAL A 109 6.67 -15.21 19.98
C VAL A 109 7.34 -16.30 19.13
N THR A 110 7.99 -17.29 19.74
CA THR A 110 8.57 -18.44 19.03
C THR A 110 7.50 -19.44 18.54
N ARG A 111 6.25 -19.33 18.99
CA ARG A 111 5.14 -20.23 18.62
C ARG A 111 4.15 -19.61 17.62
N THR A 112 4.23 -18.31 17.35
CA THR A 112 3.34 -17.58 16.42
C THR A 112 3.77 -17.68 14.96
N TRP A 113 4.94 -18.24 14.65
CA TRP A 113 5.34 -18.52 13.27
C TRP A 113 4.52 -19.68 12.71
N VAL A 114 3.43 -19.34 12.01
CA VAL A 114 2.58 -20.33 11.35
C VAL A 114 2.89 -20.32 9.86
N ASP A 115 3.95 -21.00 9.43
CA ASP A 115 4.09 -21.48 8.05
C ASP A 115 3.40 -22.83 7.94
N LYS A 116 2.08 -22.80 7.99
CA LYS A 116 1.33 -23.91 7.42
C LYS A 116 1.47 -23.70 5.93
N GLY A 117 2.04 -24.68 5.22
CA GLY A 117 2.03 -24.78 3.75
C GLY A 117 0.62 -24.93 3.16
N THR A 118 -0.35 -24.22 3.73
CA THR A 118 -1.72 -24.09 3.28
C THR A 118 -1.76 -22.91 2.33
N VAL A 119 -1.87 -23.23 1.05
CA VAL A 119 -2.09 -22.25 -0.01
C VAL A 119 -3.50 -21.66 0.16
N LEU A 120 -3.62 -20.32 0.20
CA LEU A 120 -4.90 -19.62 0.25
C LEU A 120 -5.50 -19.46 -1.16
N GLY A 121 -6.83 -19.38 -1.27
CA GLY A 121 -7.54 -19.14 -2.54
C GLY A 121 -7.97 -20.41 -3.31
N GLY A 122 -7.30 -21.55 -3.07
CA GLY A 122 -7.52 -22.81 -3.82
C GLY A 122 -8.60 -23.76 -3.30
N GLY A 123 -9.77 -23.26 -2.89
CA GLY A 123 -10.87 -24.15 -2.50
C GLY A 123 -11.73 -24.56 -3.70
N THR A 124 -11.51 -25.77 -4.24
CA THR A 124 -12.56 -26.50 -4.97
C THR A 124 -13.39 -27.36 -4.01
N ALA A 125 -14.60 -27.75 -4.41
CA ALA A 125 -15.41 -28.68 -3.61
C ALA A 125 -14.68 -30.02 -3.37
N ASP A 126 -13.87 -30.45 -4.34
CA ASP A 126 -13.04 -31.66 -4.24
C ASP A 126 -11.84 -31.48 -3.30
N ASP A 127 -11.26 -30.27 -3.22
CA ASP A 127 -10.17 -29.96 -2.29
C ASP A 127 -10.65 -29.98 -0.83
N ASP A 128 -11.85 -29.48 -0.55
CA ASP A 128 -12.44 -29.53 0.78
C ASP A 128 -12.85 -30.96 1.16
N ALA A 129 -13.32 -31.78 0.20
CA ALA A 129 -13.59 -33.20 0.39
C ALA A 129 -12.32 -34.03 0.62
N ALA A 130 -11.25 -33.77 -0.13
CA ALA A 130 -9.94 -34.42 0.03
C ALA A 130 -9.26 -34.02 1.35
N ARG A 131 -9.40 -32.75 1.78
CA ARG A 131 -8.94 -32.26 3.08
C ARG A 131 -9.72 -32.90 4.23
N ALA A 132 -11.05 -33.00 4.11
CA ALA A 132 -11.89 -33.72 5.07
C ALA A 132 -11.52 -35.22 5.16
N ALA A 133 -11.27 -35.87 4.03
CA ALA A 133 -10.81 -37.27 3.97
C ALA A 133 -9.42 -37.47 4.59
N ALA A 134 -8.54 -36.47 4.53
CA ALA A 134 -7.23 -36.46 5.18
C ALA A 134 -7.27 -36.07 6.67
N GLY A 135 -8.46 -35.95 7.28
CA GLY A 135 -8.61 -35.51 8.67
C GLY A 135 -8.22 -34.06 8.93
N ARG A 136 -8.13 -33.23 7.87
CA ARG A 136 -7.85 -31.80 7.92
C ARG A 136 -9.16 -31.05 7.62
N PRO A 137 -10.03 -30.81 8.60
CA PRO A 137 -11.34 -30.23 8.33
C PRO A 137 -11.20 -28.86 7.65
N GLY A 138 -11.98 -28.68 6.57
CA GLY A 138 -12.00 -27.47 5.77
C GLY A 138 -12.61 -26.27 6.49
N GLY A 139 -12.22 -25.07 6.04
CA GLY A 139 -13.03 -23.84 6.05
C GLY A 139 -13.37 -23.14 7.36
N ASP A 140 -13.62 -23.84 8.47
CA ASP A 140 -14.23 -23.24 9.68
C ASP A 140 -13.58 -23.70 11.00
N VAL A 141 -12.37 -24.26 10.97
CA VAL A 141 -11.69 -24.72 12.19
C VAL A 141 -10.52 -23.81 12.52
N ILE A 142 -10.69 -23.00 13.58
CA ILE A 142 -9.58 -22.35 14.27
C ILE A 142 -8.50 -23.39 14.50
N SER A 143 -7.31 -23.12 13.98
CA SER A 143 -6.19 -24.01 14.23
C SER A 143 -5.98 -24.24 15.73
N ALA A 144 -5.61 -25.46 16.15
CA ALA A 144 -5.29 -25.74 17.55
C ALA A 144 -4.26 -24.73 18.14
N ALA A 145 -3.39 -24.17 17.29
CA ALA A 145 -2.43 -23.11 17.65
C ALA A 145 -3.10 -21.74 17.94
N ALA A 146 -4.13 -21.37 17.17
CA ALA A 146 -4.95 -20.18 17.44
C ALA A 146 -5.90 -20.41 18.65
N ALA A 147 -6.43 -21.62 18.83
CA ALA A 147 -7.19 -22.00 20.03
C ALA A 147 -6.31 -21.96 21.30
N ALA A 148 -5.02 -22.24 21.18
CA ALA A 148 -4.02 -22.09 22.24
C ALA A 148 -3.54 -20.63 22.46
N GLY A 149 -4.13 -19.65 21.78
CA GLY A 149 -3.90 -18.23 22.05
C GLY A 149 -2.71 -17.60 21.33
N GLY A 150 -2.05 -18.30 20.41
CA GLY A 150 -0.75 -17.88 19.87
C GLY A 150 -0.60 -17.93 18.35
N GLY A 151 -1.66 -17.80 17.54
CA GLY A 151 -1.52 -17.89 16.08
C GLY A 151 -2.48 -16.99 15.32
N THR A 152 -2.08 -16.53 14.13
CA THR A 152 -2.97 -15.83 13.20
C THR A 152 -3.77 -16.83 12.38
N ASP A 153 -5.09 -16.72 12.41
CA ASP A 153 -6.02 -17.59 11.69
C ASP A 153 -6.82 -16.83 10.63
N TRP A 154 -7.36 -17.54 9.64
CA TRP A 154 -7.93 -16.95 8.43
C TRP A 154 -9.20 -17.68 8.03
N SER A 155 -10.30 -16.95 7.85
CA SER A 155 -11.55 -17.51 7.34
C SER A 155 -12.00 -16.76 6.10
N LEU A 156 -12.28 -17.48 5.00
CA LEU A 156 -12.81 -16.88 3.79
C LEU A 156 -14.29 -16.57 3.98
N VAL A 157 -14.66 -15.31 3.84
CA VAL A 157 -16.02 -14.81 4.09
C VAL A 157 -16.80 -14.61 2.81
N HIS A 158 -16.13 -14.08 1.78
CA HIS A 158 -16.80 -13.68 0.56
C HIS A 158 -15.89 -13.84 -0.66
N ARG A 159 -16.49 -14.22 -1.79
CA ARG A 159 -15.82 -14.34 -3.11
C ARG A 159 -16.70 -13.68 -4.17
N ILE A 160 -16.20 -12.60 -4.77
CA ILE A 160 -16.80 -11.93 -5.93
C ILE A 160 -16.08 -12.40 -7.18
N VAL A 161 -16.83 -12.92 -8.15
CA VAL A 161 -16.28 -13.29 -9.46
C VAL A 161 -16.17 -12.02 -10.29
N HIS A 162 -14.94 -11.53 -10.45
CA HIS A 162 -14.65 -10.22 -11.04
C HIS A 162 -14.46 -10.35 -12.56
N PRO A 163 -14.98 -9.41 -13.38
CA PRO A 163 -14.91 -9.51 -14.83
C PRO A 163 -13.52 -9.25 -15.44
N GLY A 164 -12.58 -8.73 -14.66
CA GLY A 164 -11.21 -8.41 -15.06
C GLY A 164 -10.26 -8.51 -13.87
N GLU A 165 -8.97 -8.38 -14.13
CA GLU A 165 -7.93 -8.38 -13.09
C GLU A 165 -8.13 -7.19 -12.16
N VAL A 166 -8.13 -7.43 -10.85
CA VAL A 166 -8.32 -6.34 -9.87
C VAL A 166 -6.96 -5.81 -9.45
N ASN A 167 -6.65 -4.62 -9.95
CA ASN A 167 -5.38 -3.93 -9.76
C ASN A 167 -5.38 -3.08 -8.49
N ARG A 168 -6.52 -2.48 -8.14
CA ARG A 168 -6.72 -1.74 -6.89
C ARG A 168 -8.12 -1.96 -6.33
N VAL A 169 -8.22 -2.01 -4.99
CA VAL A 169 -9.47 -1.99 -4.25
C VAL A 169 -9.41 -0.91 -3.16
N ARG A 170 -10.54 -0.23 -2.95
CA ARG A 170 -10.77 0.72 -1.85
C ARG A 170 -12.15 0.50 -1.22
N GLU A 171 -12.21 0.35 0.10
CA GLU A 171 -13.46 0.49 0.85
C GLU A 171 -13.91 1.96 0.86
N ALA A 172 -15.06 2.25 0.26
CA ALA A 172 -15.68 3.58 0.24
C ALA A 172 -16.59 3.83 1.46
N GLY A 173 -17.00 2.76 2.13
CA GLY A 173 -17.82 2.78 3.32
C GLY A 173 -18.13 1.36 3.79
N PRO A 174 -18.84 1.20 4.92
CA PRO A 174 -19.14 -0.12 5.46
C PRO A 174 -19.82 -1.01 4.41
N GLN A 175 -19.16 -2.13 4.08
CA GLN A 175 -19.63 -3.13 3.12
C GLN A 175 -19.71 -2.62 1.66
N LEU A 176 -18.98 -1.54 1.32
CA LEU A 176 -18.97 -0.95 -0.01
C LEU A 176 -17.54 -0.86 -0.52
N LEU A 177 -17.23 -1.61 -1.57
CA LEU A 177 -15.91 -1.64 -2.21
C LEU A 177 -15.96 -0.98 -3.58
N VAL A 178 -14.85 -0.38 -3.99
CA VAL A 178 -14.61 0.13 -5.34
C VAL A 178 -13.36 -0.55 -5.88
N THR A 179 -13.41 -1.04 -7.13
CA THR A 179 -12.29 -1.72 -7.79
C THR A 179 -11.89 -1.04 -9.09
N HIS A 180 -10.58 -1.03 -9.34
CA HIS A 180 -9.96 -0.75 -10.63
C HIS A 180 -9.56 -2.06 -11.33
N THR A 181 -9.52 -2.00 -12.66
CA THR A 181 -9.11 -3.10 -13.54
C THR A 181 -8.37 -2.57 -14.76
N ASP A 182 -7.96 -3.46 -15.68
CA ASP A 182 -7.46 -3.12 -17.02
C ASP A 182 -8.59 -2.63 -17.96
N ALA A 183 -9.37 -1.63 -17.53
CA ALA A 183 -10.48 -1.08 -18.27
C ALA A 183 -10.77 0.38 -17.85
N PRO A 184 -11.45 1.17 -18.69
CA PRO A 184 -11.85 2.53 -18.35
C PRO A 184 -12.95 2.60 -17.28
N GLU A 185 -13.73 1.53 -17.10
CA GLU A 185 -14.76 1.47 -16.07
C GLU A 185 -14.24 1.00 -14.72
N LEU A 186 -14.81 1.59 -13.66
CA LEU A 186 -14.62 1.15 -12.29
C LEU A 186 -15.89 0.48 -11.78
N PHE A 187 -15.76 -0.47 -10.87
CA PHE A 187 -16.88 -1.22 -10.32
C PHE A 187 -17.07 -0.96 -8.83
N VAL A 188 -18.31 -0.71 -8.43
CA VAL A 188 -18.71 -0.54 -7.03
C VAL A 188 -19.52 -1.76 -6.60
N TRP A 189 -19.13 -2.35 -5.48
CA TRP A 189 -19.65 -3.60 -4.94
C TRP A 189 -20.19 -3.41 -3.54
N GLY A 190 -21.49 -3.57 -3.36
CA GLY A 190 -22.12 -3.74 -2.06
C GLY A 190 -21.96 -5.19 -1.62
N LEU A 191 -21.10 -5.47 -0.64
CA LEU A 191 -20.81 -6.85 -0.21
C LEU A 191 -22.04 -7.66 0.22
N ARG A 192 -23.13 -6.99 0.63
CA ARG A 192 -24.40 -7.64 1.00
C ARG A 192 -25.28 -8.01 -0.20
N SER A 193 -25.17 -7.33 -1.34
CA SER A 193 -25.93 -7.65 -2.54
C SER A 193 -25.28 -8.81 -3.33
N GLN A 194 -24.00 -9.06 -3.08
CA GLN A 194 -23.24 -10.09 -3.75
C GLN A 194 -23.58 -11.50 -3.23
N PRO A 195 -23.59 -12.52 -4.10
CA PRO A 195 -23.90 -13.89 -3.71
C PRO A 195 -22.88 -14.42 -2.70
N HIS A 196 -23.37 -15.10 -1.66
CA HIS A 196 -22.52 -15.73 -0.63
C HIS A 196 -21.77 -16.94 -1.21
N ARG A 197 -20.61 -16.71 -1.80
CA ARG A 197 -19.71 -17.75 -2.31
C ARG A 197 -18.53 -17.94 -1.38
N ARG A 198 -18.37 -19.17 -0.86
CA ARG A 198 -17.18 -19.59 -0.10
C ARG A 198 -16.30 -20.54 -0.90
N VAL A 199 -16.91 -21.39 -1.72
CA VAL A 199 -16.22 -22.32 -2.63
C VAL A 199 -16.29 -21.78 -4.05
N ARG A 200 -15.35 -22.20 -4.88
CA ARG A 200 -15.32 -21.89 -6.30
C ARG A 200 -16.35 -22.73 -7.08
N GLU A 201 -17.63 -22.38 -6.93
CA GLU A 201 -18.75 -22.98 -7.66
C GLU A 201 -19.05 -22.24 -8.97
N GLY A 202 -19.73 -22.92 -9.92
CA GLY A 202 -19.88 -22.58 -11.34
C GLY A 202 -20.01 -21.09 -11.71
N PRO A 203 -19.53 -20.70 -12.91
CA PRO A 203 -18.98 -19.37 -13.19
C PRO A 203 -20.05 -18.31 -13.49
N ARG A 204 -21.15 -18.22 -12.71
CA ARG A 204 -22.04 -17.06 -12.83
C ARG A 204 -21.24 -15.82 -12.41
N PRO A 205 -20.96 -14.85 -13.30
CA PRO A 205 -20.22 -13.65 -12.93
C PRO A 205 -20.94 -12.90 -11.80
N SER A 206 -20.20 -12.21 -10.94
CA SER A 206 -20.83 -11.25 -10.04
C SER A 206 -21.21 -10.00 -10.83
N VAL A 207 -22.29 -9.33 -10.42
CA VAL A 207 -22.76 -8.10 -11.05
C VAL A 207 -22.46 -6.93 -10.12
N ALA A 208 -21.77 -5.92 -10.63
CA ALA A 208 -21.49 -4.71 -9.88
C ALA A 208 -22.78 -3.91 -9.64
N ASP A 209 -22.91 -3.32 -8.45
CA ASP A 209 -24.07 -2.50 -8.09
C ASP A 209 -24.07 -1.17 -8.83
N ILE A 210 -22.87 -0.59 -9.00
CA ILE A 210 -22.66 0.65 -9.77
C ILE A 210 -21.41 0.50 -10.63
N VAL A 211 -21.47 0.98 -11.87
CA VAL A 211 -20.33 1.12 -12.78
C VAL A 211 -20.03 2.61 -12.93
N LEU A 212 -18.83 3.04 -12.56
CA LEU A 212 -18.37 4.41 -12.75
C LEU A 212 -17.73 4.49 -14.14
N LYS A 213 -18.27 5.36 -14.99
CA LYS A 213 -17.80 5.59 -16.36
C LYS A 213 -17.22 6.99 -16.48
N GLY A 214 -16.23 7.18 -17.34
CA GLY A 214 -15.73 8.51 -17.69
C GLY A 214 -14.30 8.55 -18.20
N HIS A 215 -13.45 7.57 -17.83
CA HIS A 215 -12.13 7.44 -18.44
C HIS A 215 -12.29 6.99 -19.89
N THR A 216 -11.40 7.45 -20.76
CA THR A 216 -11.38 7.07 -22.19
C THR A 216 -10.34 6.01 -22.51
N ASP A 217 -9.53 5.64 -21.52
CA ASP A 217 -8.50 4.60 -21.56
C ASP A 217 -8.46 3.89 -20.19
N ASN A 218 -7.63 2.87 -20.02
CA ASN A 218 -7.56 2.06 -18.80
C ASN A 218 -7.37 2.90 -17.53
N ALA A 219 -8.07 2.50 -16.45
CA ALA A 219 -7.92 3.08 -15.12
C ALA A 219 -7.41 1.99 -14.15
N GLU A 220 -6.09 1.84 -14.06
CA GLU A 220 -5.48 0.63 -13.51
C GLU A 220 -5.20 0.74 -12.01
N TYR A 221 -4.54 1.80 -11.54
CA TYR A 221 -4.00 1.82 -10.16
C TYR A 221 -4.51 2.97 -9.28
N ALA A 222 -4.60 4.18 -9.83
CA ALA A 222 -4.91 5.39 -9.08
C ALA A 222 -6.34 5.42 -8.54
N LEU A 223 -6.55 4.94 -7.31
CA LEU A 223 -7.88 4.87 -6.69
C LEU A 223 -7.82 5.27 -5.20
N LYS A 224 -8.61 6.28 -4.83
CA LYS A 224 -8.90 6.62 -3.43
C LYS A 224 -10.37 6.92 -3.23
N CYS A 225 -10.85 6.58 -2.04
CA CYS A 225 -12.18 6.94 -1.57
C CYS A 225 -12.08 7.90 -0.39
N ARG A 226 -13.04 8.82 -0.28
CA ARG A 226 -13.22 9.70 0.87
C ARG A 226 -14.67 9.66 1.29
N ARG A 227 -14.92 9.37 2.57
CA ARG A 227 -16.24 9.45 3.17
C ARG A 227 -16.28 10.60 4.16
N ALA A 228 -17.21 11.53 3.97
CA ALA A 228 -17.44 12.59 4.94
C ALA A 228 -18.17 12.05 6.17
N ASP A 229 -17.97 12.73 7.30
CA ASP A 229 -18.68 12.42 8.55
C ASP A 229 -20.20 12.44 8.33
N GLY A 230 -20.90 11.54 9.01
CA GLY A 230 -22.34 11.35 8.83
C GLY A 230 -22.75 10.79 7.46
N GLY A 231 -21.82 10.46 6.56
CA GLY A 231 -22.13 9.97 5.22
C GLY A 231 -22.66 11.06 4.28
N ALA A 232 -22.42 12.34 4.61
CA ALA A 232 -22.83 13.49 3.80
C ALA A 232 -22.06 13.61 2.47
N GLU A 233 -21.07 12.74 2.23
CA GLU A 233 -20.37 12.57 0.95
C GLU A 233 -19.68 11.21 0.91
N VAL A 234 -19.71 10.54 -0.27
CA VAL A 234 -18.91 9.33 -0.53
C VAL A 234 -18.21 9.49 -1.87
N LEU A 235 -17.05 10.14 -1.84
CA LEU A 235 -16.27 10.43 -3.02
C LEU A 235 -15.38 9.28 -3.44
N VAL A 236 -15.23 9.14 -4.75
CA VAL A 236 -14.22 8.29 -5.39
C VAL A 236 -13.41 9.16 -6.34
N ALA A 237 -12.09 9.18 -6.16
CA ALA A 237 -11.16 9.76 -7.12
C ALA A 237 -10.41 8.65 -7.85
N SER A 238 -10.29 8.79 -9.17
CA SER A 238 -9.62 7.86 -10.06
C SER A 238 -8.65 8.58 -10.98
N GLY A 239 -7.48 7.99 -11.22
CA GLY A 239 -6.61 8.33 -12.33
C GLY A 239 -6.64 7.25 -13.41
N GLY A 240 -6.36 7.63 -14.66
CA GLY A 240 -6.29 6.68 -15.78
C GLY A 240 -5.16 7.00 -16.76
N SER A 241 -4.94 6.09 -17.69
CA SER A 241 -4.00 6.21 -18.81
C SER A 241 -4.43 7.27 -19.81
N ASP A 242 -5.67 7.77 -19.71
CA ASP A 242 -6.17 8.94 -20.43
C ASP A 242 -5.67 10.28 -19.85
N SER A 243 -4.68 10.23 -18.97
CA SER A 243 -4.04 11.37 -18.28
C SER A 243 -5.02 12.25 -17.49
N ALA A 244 -6.20 11.73 -17.16
CA ALA A 244 -7.22 12.47 -16.42
C ALA A 244 -7.35 11.96 -15.00
N VAL A 245 -7.74 12.88 -14.10
CA VAL A 245 -8.26 12.52 -12.78
C VAL A 245 -9.75 12.78 -12.77
N LEU A 246 -10.53 11.79 -12.38
CA LEU A 246 -11.98 11.84 -12.34
C LEU A 246 -12.48 11.71 -10.91
N LEU A 247 -13.61 12.37 -10.62
CA LEU A 247 -14.23 12.39 -9.30
C LEU A 247 -15.73 12.06 -9.41
N TRP A 248 -16.20 11.10 -8.61
CA TRP A 248 -17.62 10.75 -8.47
C TRP A 248 -18.06 10.89 -7.02
N ASP A 249 -19.37 11.05 -6.78
CA ASP A 249 -20.01 10.81 -5.48
C ASP A 249 -20.96 9.63 -5.65
N ILE A 250 -20.69 8.51 -4.97
CA ILE A 250 -21.45 7.26 -5.16
C ILE A 250 -22.94 7.45 -4.85
N ARG A 251 -23.27 8.39 -3.97
CA ARG A 251 -24.66 8.65 -3.55
C ARG A 251 -25.53 9.23 -4.65
N ASP A 252 -24.92 9.75 -5.71
CA ASP A 252 -25.66 10.21 -6.90
C ASP A 252 -26.40 9.04 -7.59
N ALA A 253 -26.09 7.80 -7.23
CA ALA A 253 -26.86 6.64 -7.68
C ALA A 253 -28.22 6.48 -6.98
N ASP A 254 -28.39 7.03 -5.76
CA ASP A 254 -29.60 6.84 -4.94
C ASP A 254 -30.63 7.99 -5.09
N GLY A 255 -30.21 9.15 -5.60
CA GLY A 255 -31.06 10.32 -5.84
C GLY A 255 -31.33 10.54 -7.33
N ALA A 256 -32.60 10.46 -7.73
CA ALA A 256 -33.14 10.79 -9.05
C ALA A 256 -32.32 11.81 -9.90
N THR A 257 -31.74 11.33 -11.00
CA THR A 257 -31.48 12.06 -12.27
C THR A 257 -30.73 13.41 -12.20
N LEU A 258 -29.52 13.45 -12.77
CA LEU A 258 -29.05 14.67 -13.45
C LEU A 258 -29.08 14.45 -14.96
N LYS A 259 -30.08 15.11 -15.57
CA LYS A 259 -30.29 15.28 -17.01
C LYS A 259 -29.10 16.03 -17.64
N GLY A 260 -28.69 15.50 -18.79
CA GLY A 260 -28.04 16.14 -19.95
C GLY A 260 -27.43 17.54 -19.85
N GLY A 261 -26.19 17.63 -20.32
CA GLY A 261 -25.59 18.88 -20.76
C GLY A 261 -24.25 18.69 -21.46
N GLY A 262 -24.27 18.48 -22.80
CA GLY A 262 -23.14 18.81 -23.67
C GLY A 262 -22.58 17.66 -24.52
N ALA A 263 -23.10 17.58 -25.76
CA ALA A 263 -22.55 16.92 -26.94
C ALA A 263 -21.96 15.50 -26.78
N ALA A 264 -22.64 14.53 -27.40
CA ALA A 264 -22.00 13.32 -27.87
C ALA A 264 -20.81 13.70 -28.78
N ALA A 265 -19.60 13.70 -28.24
CA ALA A 265 -18.40 13.62 -29.05
C ALA A 265 -18.39 12.21 -29.64
N ALA A 266 -18.36 12.14 -30.97
CA ALA A 266 -18.32 10.90 -31.71
C ALA A 266 -17.20 9.99 -31.17
N ALA A 267 -17.56 8.73 -30.91
CA ALA A 267 -16.60 7.69 -30.59
C ALA A 267 -15.52 7.63 -31.68
N PRO A 268 -14.22 7.68 -31.37
CA PRO A 268 -13.21 7.27 -32.33
C PRO A 268 -13.36 5.76 -32.59
N ALA A 269 -13.23 5.40 -33.86
CA ALA A 269 -13.49 4.05 -34.36
C ALA A 269 -12.60 3.00 -33.67
N SER A 270 -13.23 1.90 -33.31
CA SER A 270 -12.65 0.67 -32.77
C SER A 270 -11.53 0.10 -33.65
N GLY A 271 -10.30 0.05 -33.12
CA GLY A 271 -9.34 -1.00 -33.45
C GLY A 271 -9.67 -2.28 -32.67
N PRO A 272 -9.21 -3.48 -33.09
CA PRO A 272 -9.62 -4.72 -32.42
C PRO A 272 -8.92 -4.83 -31.06
N PRO A 273 -9.63 -4.88 -29.92
CA PRO A 273 -8.96 -5.05 -28.63
C PRO A 273 -8.88 -6.54 -28.26
N GLY A 274 -7.77 -6.92 -27.62
CA GLY A 274 -7.48 -8.28 -27.16
C GLY A 274 -8.47 -8.80 -26.11
N GLY A 275 -8.54 -10.13 -25.98
CA GLY A 275 -9.64 -10.88 -25.38
C GLY A 275 -10.00 -10.65 -23.90
N ALA A 276 -9.19 -9.93 -23.12
CA ALA A 276 -9.53 -9.59 -21.72
C ALA A 276 -10.53 -8.43 -21.60
N SER A 277 -10.40 -7.41 -22.46
CA SER A 277 -11.25 -6.20 -22.46
C SER A 277 -12.73 -6.49 -22.76
N GLN A 278 -13.03 -7.56 -23.51
CA GLN A 278 -14.40 -7.92 -23.88
C GLN A 278 -15.24 -8.38 -22.68
N GLY A 279 -14.63 -9.07 -21.72
CA GLY A 279 -15.30 -9.52 -20.49
C GLY A 279 -15.68 -8.36 -19.58
N VAL A 280 -14.78 -7.38 -19.46
CA VAL A 280 -15.00 -6.17 -18.64
C VAL A 280 -16.09 -5.29 -19.25
N ALA A 281 -16.06 -5.06 -20.57
CA ALA A 281 -17.08 -4.29 -21.26
C ALA A 281 -18.48 -4.92 -21.16
N ALA A 282 -18.57 -6.26 -21.28
CA ALA A 282 -19.84 -6.98 -21.11
C ALA A 282 -20.37 -6.88 -19.68
N ALA A 283 -19.49 -6.97 -18.66
CA ALA A 283 -19.87 -6.80 -17.27
C ALA A 283 -20.24 -5.35 -16.94
N ALA A 284 -19.57 -4.37 -17.54
CA ALA A 284 -19.93 -2.96 -17.44
C ALA A 284 -21.28 -2.65 -18.10
N ALA A 285 -21.69 -3.42 -19.12
CA ALA A 285 -23.03 -3.34 -19.70
C ALA A 285 -24.09 -4.06 -18.85
N ALA A 286 -23.70 -5.14 -18.15
CA ALA A 286 -24.57 -5.91 -17.26
C ALA A 286 -24.68 -5.34 -15.83
N GLY A 287 -23.77 -4.44 -15.46
CA GLY A 287 -23.73 -3.76 -14.16
C GLY A 287 -25.02 -2.98 -13.89
N GLY A 288 -25.33 -2.78 -12.62
CA GLY A 288 -26.59 -2.17 -12.19
C GLY A 288 -26.77 -0.73 -12.69
N ARG A 289 -26.31 0.25 -11.90
CA ARG A 289 -26.45 1.68 -12.21
C ARG A 289 -25.16 2.22 -12.79
N HIS A 290 -25.23 3.20 -13.70
CA HIS A 290 -24.03 3.87 -14.22
C HIS A 290 -23.93 5.29 -13.69
N LEU A 291 -22.74 5.71 -13.27
CA LEU A 291 -22.45 7.09 -12.87
C LEU A 291 -21.37 7.72 -13.75
N LEU A 292 -21.58 8.97 -14.12
CA LEU A 292 -20.60 9.83 -14.79
C LEU A 292 -19.88 10.70 -13.74
N PRO A 293 -18.64 11.14 -14.00
CA PRO A 293 -17.89 11.93 -13.04
C PRO A 293 -18.55 13.29 -12.83
N ARG A 294 -18.54 13.77 -11.58
CA ARG A 294 -18.86 15.16 -11.23
C ARG A 294 -17.80 16.12 -11.76
N THR A 295 -16.54 15.67 -11.77
CA THR A 295 -15.39 16.52 -12.07
C THR A 295 -14.35 15.74 -12.87
N ARG A 296 -13.78 16.39 -13.89
CA ARG A 296 -12.61 15.93 -14.63
C ARG A 296 -11.50 16.96 -14.49
N PHE A 297 -10.36 16.55 -13.96
CA PHE A 297 -9.14 17.33 -13.91
C PHE A 297 -8.24 16.90 -15.06
N THR A 298 -7.74 17.88 -15.81
CA THR A 298 -6.88 17.66 -16.97
C THR A 298 -5.60 18.45 -16.80
N GLY A 299 -4.47 17.84 -17.16
CA GLY A 299 -3.21 18.55 -17.22
C GLY A 299 -1.99 17.64 -17.17
N HIS A 300 -2.12 16.44 -16.60
CA HIS A 300 -1.09 15.41 -16.76
C HIS A 300 -0.92 15.05 -18.24
N THR A 301 0.27 14.57 -18.60
CA THR A 301 0.62 14.18 -19.98
C THR A 301 1.07 12.72 -20.09
N GLY A 302 0.95 11.95 -19.01
CA GLY A 302 1.19 10.51 -18.95
C GLY A 302 0.11 9.82 -18.13
N ASN A 303 0.28 8.54 -17.82
CA ASN A 303 -0.66 7.80 -16.98
C ASN A 303 -0.70 8.42 -15.59
N VAL A 304 -1.90 8.51 -14.99
CA VAL A 304 -2.02 8.91 -13.59
C VAL A 304 -1.90 7.67 -12.72
N GLU A 305 -0.83 7.61 -11.93
CA GLU A 305 -0.43 6.41 -11.19
C GLU A 305 -1.05 6.33 -9.79
N ASP A 306 -1.21 7.47 -9.11
CA ASP A 306 -1.90 7.52 -7.82
C ASP A 306 -2.56 8.88 -7.55
N VAL A 307 -3.53 8.87 -6.64
CA VAL A 307 -4.31 10.02 -6.19
C VAL A 307 -4.45 10.03 -4.68
N ALA A 308 -4.57 11.21 -4.06
CA ALA A 308 -4.80 11.32 -2.62
C ALA A 308 -5.68 12.52 -2.26
N PHE A 309 -6.72 12.30 -1.44
CA PHE A 309 -7.49 13.40 -0.87
C PHE A 309 -6.74 14.07 0.27
N SER A 310 -6.85 15.39 0.37
CA SER A 310 -6.37 16.08 1.57
C SER A 310 -7.23 15.72 2.77
N PRO A 311 -6.64 15.33 3.91
CA PRO A 311 -7.38 15.12 5.15
C PRO A 311 -7.80 16.45 5.81
N LEU A 312 -7.19 17.58 5.40
CA LEU A 312 -7.41 18.89 6.02
C LEU A 312 -8.29 19.83 5.18
N ASP A 313 -8.38 19.62 3.87
CA ASP A 313 -9.26 20.39 2.97
C ASP A 313 -10.08 19.43 2.09
N ALA A 314 -11.40 19.45 2.26
CA ALA A 314 -12.32 18.58 1.50
C ALA A 314 -12.34 18.85 -0.02
N ASN A 315 -11.85 20.01 -0.46
CA ASN A 315 -11.82 20.39 -1.87
C ASN A 315 -10.49 20.05 -2.55
N MET A 316 -9.47 19.65 -1.79
CA MET A 316 -8.12 19.47 -2.29
C MET A 316 -7.79 18.00 -2.56
N LEU A 317 -7.17 17.75 -3.71
CA LEU A 317 -6.70 16.43 -4.15
C LEU A 317 -5.26 16.57 -4.68
N ALA A 318 -4.45 15.54 -4.48
CA ALA A 318 -3.15 15.38 -5.15
C ALA A 318 -3.19 14.24 -6.15
N SER A 319 -2.38 14.33 -7.20
CA SER A 319 -2.13 13.22 -8.14
C SER A 319 -0.70 13.21 -8.61
N VAL A 320 -0.23 12.03 -9.01
CA VAL A 320 1.12 11.77 -9.54
C VAL A 320 1.03 10.93 -10.81
N SER A 321 2.06 10.97 -11.64
CA SER A 321 2.00 10.45 -13.01
C SER A 321 3.37 10.07 -13.59
N ASP A 322 3.35 9.25 -14.64
CA ASP A 322 4.47 8.97 -15.56
C ASP A 322 5.09 10.23 -16.18
N ASP A 323 4.34 11.34 -16.24
CA ASP A 323 4.90 12.65 -16.64
C ASP A 323 5.90 13.24 -15.62
N SER A 324 6.26 12.45 -14.60
CA SER A 324 7.20 12.76 -13.54
C SER A 324 6.76 13.93 -12.66
N SER A 325 5.48 14.32 -12.68
CA SER A 325 4.96 15.47 -11.94
C SER A 325 4.06 15.09 -10.76
N LEU A 326 4.10 15.94 -9.74
CA LEU A 326 3.10 16.00 -8.66
C LEU A 326 2.18 17.20 -8.93
N ARG A 327 0.87 17.00 -8.87
CA ARG A 327 -0.14 18.06 -9.06
C ARG A 327 -1.08 18.16 -7.87
N LEU A 328 -1.46 19.39 -7.56
CA LEU A 328 -2.48 19.72 -6.56
C LEU A 328 -3.69 20.33 -7.24
N TRP A 329 -4.87 19.86 -6.89
CA TRP A 329 -6.14 20.24 -7.51
C TRP A 329 -7.10 20.81 -6.48
N ASP A 330 -7.89 21.79 -6.91
CA ASP A 330 -9.09 22.24 -6.21
C ASP A 330 -10.30 21.78 -7.02
N ARG A 331 -11.17 20.95 -6.42
CA ARG A 331 -12.39 20.48 -7.11
C ARG A 331 -13.38 21.59 -7.46
N ARG A 332 -13.26 22.77 -6.85
CA ARG A 332 -14.04 23.98 -7.18
C ARG A 332 -13.52 24.68 -8.44
N ALA A 333 -12.28 24.43 -8.83
CA ALA A 333 -11.62 25.03 -9.98
C ALA A 333 -10.91 23.96 -10.86
N PRO A 334 -11.65 22.98 -11.40
CA PRO A 334 -11.06 21.76 -11.98
C PRO A 334 -10.28 21.95 -13.28
N ARG A 335 -10.38 23.14 -13.89
CA ARG A 335 -9.69 23.48 -15.14
C ARG A 335 -8.24 23.90 -14.95
N ALA A 336 -7.79 24.09 -13.70
CA ALA A 336 -6.43 24.50 -13.40
C ALA A 336 -5.92 23.80 -12.14
N ALA A 337 -4.68 23.32 -12.18
CA ALA A 337 -4.00 22.85 -10.99
C ALA A 337 -3.65 24.04 -10.10
N MET A 338 -3.82 23.89 -8.78
CA MET A 338 -3.39 24.88 -7.78
C MET A 338 -1.86 24.99 -7.75
N ALA A 339 -1.17 23.88 -7.99
CA ALA A 339 0.28 23.79 -8.07
C ALA A 339 0.67 22.61 -8.95
N VAL A 340 1.80 22.77 -9.66
CA VAL A 340 2.43 21.71 -10.46
C VAL A 340 3.91 21.67 -10.06
N VAL A 341 4.39 20.49 -9.71
CA VAL A 341 5.80 20.21 -9.46
C VAL A 341 6.31 19.34 -10.61
N PRO A 342 6.80 19.94 -11.71
CA PRO A 342 7.40 19.17 -12.78
C PRO A 342 8.74 18.58 -12.30
N GLY A 343 9.04 17.34 -12.71
CA GLY A 343 10.26 16.67 -12.26
C GLY A 343 10.28 16.41 -10.75
N ALA A 344 9.11 16.09 -10.17
CA ALA A 344 8.99 15.68 -8.78
C ALA A 344 9.92 14.49 -8.48
N HIS A 345 10.09 13.59 -9.45
CA HIS A 345 11.10 12.52 -9.48
C HIS A 345 11.83 12.53 -10.83
N THR A 346 12.90 11.72 -10.99
CA THR A 346 13.65 11.65 -12.27
C THR A 346 12.96 10.78 -13.33
N GLY A 347 11.74 10.32 -13.06
CA GLY A 347 10.89 9.49 -13.91
C GLY A 347 9.52 9.32 -13.25
N ASP A 348 8.85 8.22 -13.60
CA ASP A 348 7.50 7.88 -13.17
C ASP A 348 7.33 7.96 -11.65
N VAL A 349 6.22 8.56 -11.22
CA VAL A 349 5.87 8.75 -9.82
C VAL A 349 4.67 7.87 -9.50
N PHE A 350 4.94 6.72 -8.88
CA PHE A 350 3.94 5.67 -8.65
C PHE A 350 3.04 5.89 -7.45
N VAL A 351 3.47 6.67 -6.45
CA VAL A 351 2.77 6.76 -5.16
C VAL A 351 2.58 8.19 -4.72
N VAL A 352 1.39 8.50 -4.20
CA VAL A 352 1.14 9.71 -3.42
C VAL A 352 0.28 9.41 -2.18
N ASP A 353 0.73 9.85 -1.01
CA ASP A 353 -0.07 9.72 0.21
C ASP A 353 -0.03 10.97 1.08
N TRP A 354 -1.15 11.27 1.73
CA TRP A 354 -1.33 12.50 2.50
C TRP A 354 -1.41 12.21 3.99
N SER A 355 -0.50 12.79 4.76
CA SER A 355 -0.50 12.64 6.21
C SER A 355 -1.67 13.41 6.82
N ARG A 356 -2.19 12.93 7.96
CA ARG A 356 -3.23 13.63 8.73
C ARG A 356 -2.81 15.02 9.21
N HIS A 357 -1.50 15.30 9.18
CA HIS A 357 -0.92 16.59 9.56
C HIS A 357 -0.66 17.52 8.36
N GLY A 358 -0.97 17.07 7.15
CA GLY A 358 -0.98 17.92 5.97
C GLY A 358 0.25 17.81 5.07
N CYS A 359 1.19 16.90 5.32
CA CYS A 359 2.33 16.66 4.44
C CYS A 359 1.99 15.63 3.37
N LEU A 360 2.60 15.76 2.19
CA LEU A 360 2.52 14.79 1.11
C LEU A 360 3.78 13.93 1.08
N LEU A 361 3.60 12.66 0.74
CA LEU A 361 4.65 11.71 0.41
C LEU A 361 4.55 11.37 -1.08
N THR A 362 5.67 11.29 -1.77
CA THR A 362 5.74 10.70 -3.12
C THR A 362 6.87 9.69 -3.21
N GLY A 363 6.67 8.67 -4.04
CA GLY A 363 7.68 7.67 -4.39
C GLY A 363 7.56 7.29 -5.86
N GLY A 364 8.67 6.91 -6.48
CA GLY A 364 8.71 6.65 -7.92
C GLY A 364 9.77 5.64 -8.34
N VAL A 365 10.01 5.61 -9.65
CA VAL A 365 10.96 4.69 -10.32
C VAL A 365 12.41 4.91 -9.88
N ASP A 366 12.73 6.11 -9.39
CA ASP A 366 14.07 6.47 -8.92
C ASP A 366 14.44 5.87 -7.56
N GLY A 367 13.51 5.14 -6.92
CA GLY A 367 13.69 4.54 -5.59
C GLY A 367 13.75 5.57 -4.47
N LEU A 368 13.48 6.84 -4.78
CA LEU A 368 13.49 7.92 -3.80
C LEU A 368 12.11 8.09 -3.20
N ILE A 369 12.10 8.53 -1.95
CA ILE A 369 10.91 9.00 -1.27
C ILE A 369 11.08 10.48 -0.98
N LYS A 370 10.09 11.29 -1.35
CA LYS A 370 10.10 12.74 -1.15
C LYS A 370 8.90 13.17 -0.32
N VAL A 371 9.16 14.08 0.62
CA VAL A 371 8.11 14.68 1.46
C VAL A 371 7.93 16.14 1.05
N TRP A 372 6.68 16.55 0.90
CA TRP A 372 6.32 17.88 0.41
C TRP A 372 5.35 18.57 1.36
N GLU A 373 5.42 19.91 1.39
CA GLU A 373 4.48 20.74 2.12
C GLU A 373 3.54 21.45 1.12
N PRO A 374 2.27 21.02 0.99
CA PRO A 374 1.35 21.53 -0.02
C PRO A 374 1.16 23.04 0.01
N ARG A 375 1.17 23.64 1.21
CA ARG A 375 1.03 25.10 1.37
C ARG A 375 2.20 25.86 0.72
N LYS A 376 3.42 25.34 0.85
CA LYS A 376 4.60 25.91 0.18
C LYS A 376 4.53 25.75 -1.33
N LEU A 377 4.03 24.61 -1.81
CA LEU A 377 3.84 24.36 -3.24
C LEU A 377 2.87 25.37 -3.86
N VAL A 378 1.70 25.56 -3.23
CA VAL A 378 0.68 26.51 -3.70
C VAL A 378 1.18 27.95 -3.62
N ALA A 379 1.87 28.34 -2.55
CA ALA A 379 2.44 29.68 -2.41
C ALA A 379 3.51 29.96 -3.48
N ALA A 380 4.37 28.99 -3.80
CA ALA A 380 5.37 29.11 -4.86
C ALA A 380 4.73 29.23 -6.25
N ALA A 381 3.66 28.47 -6.51
CA ALA A 381 2.91 28.58 -7.77
C ALA A 381 2.24 29.97 -7.92
N ALA A 382 1.74 30.54 -6.83
CA ALA A 382 1.13 31.87 -6.83
C ALA A 382 2.16 33.00 -7.05
N SER A 383 3.39 32.87 -6.53
CA SER A 383 4.44 33.88 -6.68
C SER A 383 5.20 33.80 -8.01
N GLY A 384 5.22 32.63 -8.66
CA GLY A 384 5.83 32.40 -9.98
C GLY A 384 4.99 32.86 -11.18
N GLY A 385 3.80 33.44 -10.96
CA GLY A 385 2.81 33.81 -12.00
C GLY A 385 3.16 34.99 -12.91
N GLY A 386 4.45 35.34 -13.04
CA GLY A 386 4.94 36.29 -14.04
C GLY A 386 5.29 35.60 -15.35
N GLY A 387 4.28 35.18 -16.12
CA GLY A 387 4.38 34.87 -17.55
C GLY A 387 5.30 33.72 -17.97
N VAL A 388 4.74 32.53 -18.20
CA VAL A 388 5.25 31.62 -19.24
C VAL A 388 4.08 31.13 -20.07
N THR A 389 3.93 31.73 -21.25
CA THR A 389 3.11 31.24 -22.35
C THR A 389 3.65 29.90 -22.83
N MET A 390 2.76 28.91 -22.88
CA MET A 390 2.98 27.59 -23.48
C MET A 390 3.44 27.73 -24.94
N GLY A 391 4.66 27.28 -25.24
CA GLY A 391 5.16 27.10 -26.60
C GLY A 391 4.95 25.66 -27.06
N SER A 392 4.32 25.51 -28.22
CA SER A 392 3.99 24.24 -28.88
C SER A 392 5.20 23.45 -29.40
N GLY A 393 5.19 22.13 -29.20
CA GLY A 393 5.60 21.09 -30.15
C GLY A 393 7.08 20.92 -30.50
N ALA A 394 7.66 19.76 -30.16
CA ALA A 394 8.23 18.79 -31.10
C ALA A 394 8.90 17.61 -30.37
N SER A 395 8.67 16.42 -30.91
CA SER A 395 9.26 15.12 -30.57
C SER A 395 10.79 15.11 -30.57
N ALA A 396 11.41 14.42 -29.59
CA ALA A 396 12.72 13.78 -29.77
C ALA A 396 12.89 12.55 -28.88
N VAL A 397 13.13 11.42 -29.54
CA VAL A 397 13.50 10.12 -28.97
C VAL A 397 15.04 10.05 -28.82
N ALA A 398 15.48 9.35 -27.77
CA ALA A 398 16.79 8.76 -27.49
C ALA A 398 17.97 9.65 -27.03
N ALA A 399 18.44 9.41 -25.80
CA ALA A 399 19.69 8.67 -25.54
C ALA A 399 19.90 8.40 -24.03
N ARG A 400 20.23 7.15 -23.69
CA ARG A 400 20.79 6.74 -22.39
C ARG A 400 22.27 7.15 -22.29
N ALA A 401 22.72 7.26 -21.04
CA ALA A 401 24.10 7.34 -20.53
C ALA A 401 24.65 8.75 -20.25
N GLY A 402 24.93 9.00 -18.96
CA GLY A 402 25.68 10.15 -18.46
C GLY A 402 24.94 10.87 -17.34
N ALA A 403 25.33 10.62 -16.09
CA ALA A 403 24.93 11.46 -14.97
C ALA A 403 25.36 12.91 -15.25
N PRO A 404 24.47 13.92 -15.17
CA PRO A 404 24.89 15.30 -15.33
C PRO A 404 25.61 15.76 -14.05
N ALA A 405 26.72 16.46 -14.24
CA ALA A 405 27.48 17.14 -13.18
C ALA A 405 26.60 18.17 -12.44
N PRO A 406 26.86 18.44 -11.14
CA PRO A 406 26.05 19.37 -10.36
C PRO A 406 26.47 20.80 -10.70
N GLY A 407 25.69 21.51 -11.50
CA GLY A 407 26.08 22.85 -11.92
C GLY A 407 25.13 23.55 -12.88
N ALA A 408 23.84 23.58 -12.59
CA ALA A 408 22.93 24.59 -13.11
C ALA A 408 21.81 24.81 -12.10
N ALA A 409 21.86 25.92 -11.36
CA ALA A 409 20.77 26.35 -10.50
C ALA A 409 19.56 26.69 -11.38
N SER A 410 18.56 25.81 -11.40
CA SER A 410 17.25 26.13 -11.96
C SER A 410 16.55 27.10 -11.02
N THR A 411 16.21 28.27 -11.55
CA THR A 411 15.41 29.26 -10.84
C THR A 411 13.99 28.71 -10.62
N GLY A 412 13.60 28.51 -9.36
CA GLY A 412 12.19 28.56 -8.93
C GLY A 412 11.39 27.26 -8.77
N ALA A 413 11.95 26.07 -9.02
CA ALA A 413 11.20 24.83 -8.80
C ALA A 413 10.99 24.57 -7.29
N PRO A 414 9.77 24.22 -6.83
CA PRO A 414 9.54 23.93 -5.42
C PRO A 414 10.33 22.69 -5.01
N ALA A 415 11.18 22.84 -4.00
CA ALA A 415 12.01 21.75 -3.49
C ALA A 415 11.24 20.89 -2.45
N PRO A 416 11.51 19.58 -2.38
CA PRO A 416 10.97 18.74 -1.32
C PRO A 416 11.52 19.15 0.04
N VAL A 417 10.72 18.95 1.09
CA VAL A 417 11.12 19.17 2.49
C VAL A 417 12.16 18.13 2.91
N LEU A 418 12.01 16.89 2.42
CA LEU A 418 12.88 15.77 2.70
C LEU A 418 13.01 14.88 1.47
N THR A 419 14.20 14.33 1.23
CA THR A 419 14.45 13.28 0.23
C THR A 419 15.18 12.14 0.91
N LEU A 420 14.67 10.92 0.76
CA LEU A 420 15.14 9.71 1.41
C LEU A 420 15.51 8.68 0.35
N ALA A 421 16.69 8.07 0.49
CA ALA A 421 17.33 7.26 -0.55
C ALA A 421 17.90 5.96 0.04
N GLU A 422 17.02 5.05 0.48
CA GLU A 422 17.42 3.74 1.02
C GLU A 422 16.97 2.56 0.17
N HIS A 423 15.83 2.70 -0.52
CA HIS A 423 15.40 1.66 -1.45
C HIS A 423 16.35 1.60 -2.64
N THR A 424 16.61 0.38 -3.11
CA THR A 424 17.52 0.14 -4.24
C THR A 424 16.78 -0.11 -5.55
N ALA A 425 15.46 -0.02 -5.53
CA ALA A 425 14.57 -0.19 -6.66
C ALA A 425 13.34 0.73 -6.51
N GLU A 426 12.48 0.72 -7.51
CA GLU A 426 11.26 1.53 -7.56
C GLU A 426 10.30 1.31 -6.38
N ILE A 427 9.66 2.39 -5.95
CA ILE A 427 8.69 2.40 -4.86
C ILE A 427 7.33 1.97 -5.41
N ASN A 428 6.76 0.88 -4.89
CA ASN A 428 5.49 0.33 -5.34
C ASN A 428 4.30 0.77 -4.47
N ALA A 429 4.53 0.94 -3.17
CA ALA A 429 3.52 1.49 -2.26
C ALA A 429 4.21 2.25 -1.13
N ALA A 430 3.55 3.29 -0.63
CA ALA A 430 3.97 4.01 0.55
C ALA A 430 2.76 4.62 1.24
N SER A 431 2.78 4.65 2.58
CA SER A 431 1.67 5.21 3.34
C SER A 431 2.12 5.77 4.68
N TRP A 432 1.61 6.96 5.00
CA TRP A 432 1.68 7.52 6.34
C TRP A 432 0.97 6.62 7.35
N HIS A 433 1.53 6.58 8.55
CA HIS A 433 0.92 5.87 9.65
C HIS A 433 -0.27 6.70 10.20
N ASP A 434 -1.41 6.04 10.41
CA ASP A 434 -2.65 6.71 10.84
C ASP A 434 -2.56 7.42 12.19
N ALA A 435 -1.97 6.76 13.20
CA ALA A 435 -1.84 7.30 14.56
C ALA A 435 -0.50 7.99 14.88
N ARG A 436 0.50 7.95 13.97
CA ARG A 436 1.87 8.41 14.25
C ARG A 436 2.30 9.46 13.21
N PRO A 437 2.29 10.76 13.57
CA PRO A 437 2.42 11.88 12.63
C PRO A 437 3.64 11.87 11.70
N LEU A 438 4.76 11.38 12.25
CA LEU A 438 6.08 11.43 11.64
C LEU A 438 6.54 10.07 11.13
N VAL A 439 5.66 9.07 11.19
CA VAL A 439 5.96 7.71 10.77
C VAL A 439 5.22 7.41 9.48
N PHE A 440 5.91 6.76 8.55
CA PHE A 440 5.32 6.18 7.37
C PHE A 440 6.07 4.90 7.00
N ALA A 441 5.51 4.12 6.08
CA ALA A 441 6.21 2.98 5.50
C ALA A 441 6.21 3.06 3.98
N SER A 442 7.17 2.38 3.38
CA SER A 442 7.27 2.19 1.93
C SER A 442 7.64 0.76 1.62
N SER A 443 7.15 0.26 0.50
CA SER A 443 7.52 -1.01 -0.09
C SER A 443 8.02 -0.81 -1.51
N ALA A 444 8.96 -1.64 -1.92
CA ALA A 444 9.62 -1.49 -3.22
C ALA A 444 9.88 -2.84 -3.89
N ALA A 445 10.30 -2.76 -5.15
CA ALA A 445 10.70 -3.92 -5.95
C ALA A 445 11.99 -4.59 -5.43
N ASP A 446 12.68 -4.00 -4.45
CA ASP A 446 13.86 -4.56 -3.78
C ASP A 446 13.55 -5.60 -2.70
N ALA A 447 12.28 -6.06 -2.64
CA ALA A 447 11.75 -7.03 -1.69
C ALA A 447 11.70 -6.55 -0.22
N GLN A 448 11.77 -5.23 0.02
CA GLN A 448 11.74 -4.68 1.36
C GLN A 448 10.49 -3.85 1.63
N VAL A 449 10.07 -3.86 2.90
CA VAL A 449 9.23 -2.80 3.46
C VAL A 449 10.05 -2.05 4.50
N LEU A 450 10.20 -0.74 4.32
CA LEU A 450 10.90 0.14 5.24
C LEU A 450 9.89 0.96 6.04
N VAL A 451 10.08 1.02 7.36
CA VAL A 451 9.34 1.94 8.24
C VAL A 451 10.27 3.08 8.58
N TRP A 452 9.77 4.29 8.38
CA TRP A 452 10.51 5.53 8.52
C TRP A 452 9.96 6.33 9.69
N ASP A 453 10.83 6.91 10.49
CA ASP A 453 10.51 7.89 11.51
C ASP A 453 11.27 9.18 11.21
N VAL A 454 10.54 10.16 10.67
CA VAL A 454 11.09 11.46 10.28
C VAL A 454 11.65 12.22 11.48
N ALA A 455 11.17 11.96 12.71
CA ALA A 455 11.70 12.59 13.91
C ALA A 455 13.19 12.31 14.11
N ARG A 456 13.66 11.13 13.70
CA ARG A 456 15.07 10.72 13.83
C ARG A 456 16.00 11.55 12.94
N VAL A 457 15.51 12.02 11.79
CA VAL A 457 16.27 12.93 10.92
C VAL A 457 16.57 14.23 11.65
N TRP A 458 15.55 14.83 12.27
CA TRP A 458 15.70 16.09 13.00
C TRP A 458 16.48 15.95 14.31
N ALA A 459 16.44 14.79 14.95
CA ALA A 459 17.29 14.52 16.11
C ALA A 459 18.79 14.47 15.72
N SER A 460 19.11 13.90 14.56
CA SER A 460 20.49 13.82 14.06
C SER A 460 21.03 15.13 13.47
N SER A 461 20.12 16.05 13.09
CA SER A 461 20.46 17.37 12.56
C SER A 461 19.38 18.38 13.00
N PRO A 462 19.45 18.90 14.24
CA PRO A 462 18.43 19.82 14.76
C PRO A 462 18.41 21.11 13.94
N PRO A 463 17.22 21.67 13.63
CA PRO A 463 17.14 22.96 12.95
C PRO A 463 17.83 24.04 13.80
N PRO A 464 18.50 25.03 13.19
CA PRO A 464 19.16 26.09 13.94
C PRO A 464 18.14 26.80 14.84
N PRO A 465 18.53 27.16 16.08
CA PRO A 465 17.62 27.82 17.01
C PRO A 465 17.12 29.14 16.40
N LEU A 466 15.82 29.39 16.53
CA LEU A 466 15.19 30.66 16.16
C LEU A 466 15.71 31.76 17.09
N SER A 467 16.84 32.39 16.74
CA SER A 467 17.29 33.61 17.40
C SER A 467 16.54 34.80 16.82
N PRO A 468 15.97 35.71 17.65
CA PRO A 468 15.16 36.84 17.19
C PRO A 468 15.96 37.94 16.46
N ALA A 469 17.24 37.72 16.14
CA ALA A 469 18.13 38.74 15.58
C ALA A 469 18.98 38.27 14.36
N ALA A 470 18.55 37.26 13.60
CA ALA A 470 19.23 36.87 12.36
C ALA A 470 18.46 37.38 11.11
N PRO A 471 19.15 37.99 10.11
CA PRO A 471 18.49 38.48 8.91
C PRO A 471 17.90 37.33 8.09
N ALA A 472 16.81 37.63 7.36
CA ALA A 472 15.98 36.71 6.58
C ALA A 472 16.68 36.14 5.32
N ALA A 473 17.84 35.50 5.49
CA ALA A 473 18.60 34.84 4.43
C ALA A 473 19.16 33.50 4.92
N ALA A 474 18.27 32.59 5.33
CA ALA A 474 18.58 31.18 5.51
C ALA A 474 17.39 30.34 5.04
N ALA A 475 17.13 30.38 3.73
CA ALA A 475 16.27 29.41 3.08
C ALA A 475 16.87 28.02 3.30
N GLY A 476 16.08 27.12 3.89
CA GLY A 476 16.50 25.78 4.30
C GLY A 476 17.19 25.04 3.15
N ARG A 477 18.45 24.64 3.38
CA ARG A 477 19.15 23.73 2.46
C ARG A 477 18.46 22.36 2.50
N PRO A 478 18.24 21.71 1.36
CA PRO A 478 17.80 20.32 1.34
C PRO A 478 18.84 19.46 2.05
N VAL A 479 18.41 18.75 3.09
CA VAL A 479 19.25 17.81 3.82
C VAL A 479 19.29 16.52 3.00
N SER A 480 20.40 16.30 2.28
CA SER A 480 20.70 15.04 1.61
C SER A 480 21.65 14.24 2.50
N VAL A 481 21.17 13.17 3.13
CA VAL A 481 21.98 12.30 4.01
C VAL A 481 22.29 10.99 3.28
N GLY A 482 23.56 10.57 3.29
CA GLY A 482 24.01 9.34 2.63
C GLY A 482 24.22 8.16 3.60
N THR A 483 23.87 6.97 3.10
CA THR A 483 24.32 5.59 3.43
C THR A 483 23.98 4.92 4.77
N SER A 484 23.35 5.62 5.72
CA SER A 484 22.33 5.00 6.58
C SER A 484 21.48 6.14 7.11
N THR A 485 20.33 6.33 6.50
CA THR A 485 19.48 7.47 6.81
C THR A 485 18.96 7.25 8.23
N PRO A 486 19.22 8.15 9.20
CA PRO A 486 18.74 8.01 10.57
C PRO A 486 17.21 7.88 10.64
N ALA A 487 16.52 8.24 9.56
CA ALA A 487 15.09 8.05 9.33
C ALA A 487 14.61 6.60 9.40
N VAL A 488 15.39 5.59 9.01
CA VAL A 488 14.88 4.21 8.96
C VAL A 488 14.71 3.68 10.39
N ALA A 489 13.46 3.44 10.78
CA ALA A 489 13.10 2.91 12.08
C ALA A 489 13.07 1.38 12.12
N PHE A 490 12.62 0.75 11.04
CA PHE A 490 12.53 -0.70 10.92
C PHE A 490 12.66 -1.15 9.47
N ARG A 491 13.23 -2.34 9.24
CA ARG A 491 13.35 -2.96 7.92
C ARG A 491 12.75 -4.37 7.96
N HIS A 492 11.71 -4.56 7.18
CA HIS A 492 11.11 -5.86 6.93
C HIS A 492 11.71 -6.46 5.65
N VAL A 493 12.49 -7.52 5.80
CA VAL A 493 13.13 -8.30 4.71
C VAL A 493 12.56 -9.72 4.59
N GLY A 494 11.31 -9.90 5.01
CA GLY A 494 10.67 -11.21 5.05
C GLY A 494 10.16 -11.70 3.70
N HIS A 495 10.17 -10.88 2.66
CA HIS A 495 9.61 -11.23 1.36
C HIS A 495 10.65 -11.88 0.43
N PRO A 496 10.26 -12.93 -0.31
CA PRO A 496 11.15 -13.60 -1.27
C PRO A 496 11.32 -12.84 -2.60
N GLY A 497 10.46 -11.85 -2.88
CA GLY A 497 10.44 -11.11 -4.14
C GLY A 497 9.92 -9.68 -3.97
N ALA A 498 9.72 -8.98 -5.09
CA ALA A 498 9.28 -7.59 -5.13
C ALA A 498 7.97 -7.41 -4.34
N VAL A 499 7.93 -6.43 -3.43
CA VAL A 499 6.71 -6.15 -2.67
C VAL A 499 5.81 -5.27 -3.52
N VAL A 500 4.66 -5.80 -3.93
CA VAL A 500 3.75 -5.14 -4.88
C VAL A 500 2.74 -4.23 -4.19
N ASP A 501 2.33 -4.55 -2.95
CA ASP A 501 1.44 -3.70 -2.17
C ASP A 501 1.63 -3.90 -0.67
N PHE A 502 1.28 -2.86 0.09
CA PHE A 502 1.45 -2.79 1.54
C PHE A 502 0.32 -1.96 2.17
N GLN A 503 -0.10 -2.33 3.38
CA GLN A 503 -0.98 -1.48 4.18
C GLN A 503 -0.80 -1.69 5.69
N TRP A 504 -0.76 -0.57 6.42
CA TRP A 504 -0.95 -0.55 7.88
C TRP A 504 -2.32 -1.11 8.27
N LEU A 505 -2.40 -1.83 9.39
CA LEU A 505 -3.67 -2.13 10.02
C LEU A 505 -4.28 -0.81 10.52
N PRO A 506 -5.52 -0.44 10.13
CA PRO A 506 -6.14 0.82 10.52
C PRO A 506 -6.68 0.78 11.96
N ASP A 507 -5.88 0.30 12.92
CA ASP A 507 -6.25 0.14 14.32
C ASP A 507 -5.26 0.88 15.23
N ALA A 508 -5.71 1.95 15.87
CA ALA A 508 -4.86 2.74 16.76
C ALA A 508 -4.38 1.95 18.00
N ALA A 509 -5.11 0.90 18.41
CA ALA A 509 -4.69 0.03 19.51
C ALA A 509 -3.60 -0.97 19.10
N ASP A 510 -3.39 -1.17 17.79
CA ASP A 510 -2.38 -2.06 17.24
C ASP A 510 -1.59 -1.35 16.12
N PRO A 511 -0.81 -0.32 16.49
CA PRO A 511 -0.20 0.59 15.52
C PRO A 511 0.89 -0.08 14.67
N TRP A 512 1.48 -1.16 15.15
CA TRP A 512 2.64 -1.78 14.50
C TRP A 512 2.30 -3.01 13.68
N ALA A 513 1.02 -3.30 13.48
CA ALA A 513 0.56 -4.36 12.59
C ALA A 513 0.38 -3.84 11.16
N ALA A 514 0.78 -4.68 10.20
CA ALA A 514 0.64 -4.39 8.79
C ALA A 514 0.45 -5.67 7.98
N THR A 515 0.04 -5.49 6.72
CA THR A 515 0.05 -6.53 5.71
C THR A 515 0.88 -6.09 4.52
N SER A 516 1.57 -7.02 3.89
CA SER A 516 2.27 -6.80 2.63
C SER A 516 2.21 -8.05 1.78
N VAL A 517 2.25 -7.85 0.47
CA VAL A 517 2.30 -8.94 -0.49
C VAL A 517 3.46 -8.75 -1.44
N SER A 518 4.20 -9.82 -1.68
CA SER A 518 5.23 -9.86 -2.69
C SER A 518 4.87 -10.79 -3.84
N GLU A 519 5.52 -10.59 -4.98
CA GLU A 519 5.48 -11.50 -6.11
C GLU A 519 6.90 -11.94 -6.47
N ASP A 520 7.06 -13.25 -6.69
CA ASP A 520 8.28 -13.88 -7.19
C ASP A 520 7.93 -14.84 -8.34
N ASN A 521 8.94 -15.55 -8.88
CA ASN A 521 8.71 -16.52 -9.96
C ASN A 521 7.86 -17.74 -9.53
N GLU A 522 7.64 -17.93 -8.22
CA GLU A 522 6.85 -19.01 -7.63
C GLU A 522 5.44 -18.55 -7.21
N GLY A 523 5.09 -17.29 -7.45
CA GLY A 523 3.77 -16.70 -7.16
C GLY A 523 3.79 -15.66 -6.03
N SER A 524 2.61 -15.32 -5.51
CA SER A 524 2.50 -14.30 -4.47
C SER A 524 2.63 -14.85 -3.06
N THR A 525 3.32 -14.10 -2.20
CA THR A 525 3.43 -14.37 -0.76
C THR A 525 2.76 -13.24 0.01
N LEU A 526 1.68 -13.54 0.71
CA LEU A 526 0.99 -12.63 1.62
C LEU A 526 1.58 -12.78 3.02
N GLN A 527 1.93 -11.65 3.63
CA GLN A 527 2.37 -11.60 5.02
C GLN A 527 1.50 -10.64 5.83
N VAL A 528 1.20 -11.04 7.06
CA VAL A 528 0.64 -10.17 8.11
C VAL A 528 1.59 -10.24 9.29
N TRP A 529 2.08 -9.09 9.72
CA TRP A 529 3.14 -9.00 10.70
C TRP A 529 2.92 -7.83 11.64
N ARG A 530 3.38 -7.98 12.87
CA ARG A 530 3.39 -6.95 13.92
C ARG A 530 4.82 -6.77 14.39
N ILE A 531 5.36 -5.56 14.26
CA ILE A 531 6.70 -5.23 14.76
C ILE A 531 6.70 -5.36 16.27
N CYS A 532 7.79 -5.91 16.83
CA CYS A 532 7.96 -5.96 18.26
C CYS A 532 7.99 -4.54 18.84
N GLU A 533 7.12 -4.27 19.82
CA GLU A 533 7.01 -2.94 20.44
C GLU A 533 8.35 -2.48 21.03
N LEU A 534 9.15 -3.39 21.58
CA LEU A 534 10.47 -3.07 22.13
C LEU A 534 11.42 -2.52 21.07
N VAL A 535 11.37 -3.03 19.84
CA VAL A 535 12.21 -2.55 18.72
C VAL A 535 11.88 -1.11 18.38
N MET A 536 10.60 -0.73 18.44
CA MET A 536 10.15 0.62 18.13
C MET A 536 10.33 1.58 19.32
N ALA A 537 10.13 1.11 20.55
CA ALA A 537 10.16 1.95 21.75
C ALA A 537 11.55 2.14 22.35
N ALA A 538 12.42 1.13 22.29
CA ALA A 538 13.75 1.15 22.89
C ALA A 538 14.78 0.40 21.99
N PRO A 539 15.14 0.98 20.83
CA PRO A 539 15.96 0.30 19.82
C PRO A 539 17.33 -0.16 20.36
N ASP A 540 17.99 0.63 21.21
CA ASP A 540 19.29 0.25 21.80
C ASP A 540 19.17 -0.97 22.73
N ARG A 541 18.08 -1.04 23.49
CA ARG A 541 17.78 -2.19 24.37
C ARG A 541 17.45 -3.43 23.54
N ALA A 542 16.66 -3.27 22.48
CA ALA A 542 16.36 -4.35 21.55
C ALA A 542 17.64 -4.89 20.88
N ALA A 543 18.52 -4.00 20.41
CA ALA A 543 19.80 -4.37 19.79
C ALA A 543 20.71 -5.13 20.76
N ALA A 544 20.81 -4.68 22.02
CA ALA A 544 21.58 -5.38 23.04
C ALA A 544 21.05 -6.81 23.30
N MET A 545 19.73 -6.99 23.36
CA MET A 545 19.12 -8.32 23.53
C MET A 545 19.36 -9.22 22.31
N MET A 546 19.37 -8.66 21.11
CA MET A 546 19.69 -9.42 19.89
C MET A 546 21.13 -9.89 19.88
N LEU A 547 22.09 -9.01 20.22
CA LEU A 547 23.50 -9.37 20.33
C LEU A 547 23.74 -10.45 21.39
N ASP A 548 23.05 -10.40 22.53
CA ASP A 548 23.13 -11.42 23.57
C ASP A 548 22.57 -12.78 23.10
N ALA A 549 21.45 -12.77 22.37
CA ALA A 549 20.87 -13.98 21.78
C ALA A 549 21.79 -14.61 20.73
N GLU A 550 22.46 -13.79 19.90
CA GLU A 550 23.46 -14.24 18.94
C GLU A 550 24.70 -14.82 19.63
N ALA A 551 25.25 -14.14 20.64
CA ALA A 551 26.40 -14.62 21.42
C ALA A 551 26.09 -15.97 22.10
N THR A 552 24.89 -16.10 22.67
CA THR A 552 24.40 -17.35 23.28
C THR A 552 24.33 -18.47 22.25
N ARG A 553 23.80 -18.22 21.04
CA ARG A 553 23.75 -19.20 19.95
C ARG A 553 25.15 -19.59 19.45
N ALA A 554 26.09 -18.65 19.43
CA ALA A 554 27.47 -18.88 19.05
C ALA A 554 28.30 -19.63 20.12
N GLY A 555 27.71 -19.93 21.29
CA GLY A 555 28.41 -20.59 22.40
C GLY A 555 29.42 -19.69 23.12
N VAL A 556 29.39 -18.38 22.88
CA VAL A 556 30.26 -17.38 23.51
C VAL A 556 29.47 -16.75 24.66
N GLY A 557 29.80 -17.07 25.90
CA GLY A 557 28.97 -16.75 27.08
C GLY A 557 28.49 -15.29 27.17
N GLY A 558 27.18 -15.07 26.94
CA GLY A 558 26.51 -13.76 26.87
C GLY A 558 26.50 -12.90 28.16
N ARG A 559 26.96 -13.44 29.29
CA ARG A 559 26.94 -12.74 30.59
C ARG A 559 27.75 -11.43 30.61
N ALA A 560 28.81 -11.30 29.81
CA ALA A 560 29.63 -10.09 29.78
C ALA A 560 29.00 -8.94 28.96
N ALA A 561 28.33 -9.26 27.84
CA ALA A 561 27.66 -8.28 27.00
C ALA A 561 26.37 -7.76 27.64
N ALA A 562 25.58 -8.64 28.26
CA ALA A 562 24.39 -8.26 29.02
C ALA A 562 24.70 -7.33 30.22
N ALA A 563 25.84 -7.53 30.88
CA ALA A 563 26.30 -6.64 31.95
C ALA A 563 26.67 -5.24 31.42
N ALA A 564 27.32 -5.15 30.25
CA ALA A 564 27.65 -3.89 29.62
C ALA A 564 26.40 -3.12 29.14
N ALA A 565 25.41 -3.81 28.58
CA ALA A 565 24.14 -3.22 28.16
C ALA A 565 23.33 -2.68 29.34
N ASN A 566 23.24 -3.43 30.44
CA ASN A 566 22.57 -2.98 31.66
C ASN A 566 23.29 -1.77 32.29
N ALA A 567 24.63 -1.71 32.22
CA ALA A 567 25.39 -0.55 32.67
C ALA A 567 25.13 0.70 31.80
N ALA A 568 25.00 0.54 30.48
CA ALA A 568 24.65 1.63 29.57
C ALA A 568 23.23 2.16 29.79
N ILE A 569 22.26 1.28 30.09
CA ILE A 569 20.88 1.65 30.44
C ILE A 569 20.85 2.45 31.76
N ALA A 570 21.62 2.03 32.77
CA ALA A 570 21.71 2.73 34.05
C ALA A 570 22.39 4.12 33.92
N ALA A 571 23.27 4.31 32.94
CA ALA A 571 23.90 5.59 32.67
C ALA A 571 22.95 6.59 31.96
N ASN A 572 21.98 6.10 31.17
CA ASN A 572 21.04 6.94 30.43
C ASN A 572 19.75 7.27 31.20
N SER A 573 19.39 6.52 32.24
CA SER A 573 18.23 6.80 33.09
C SER A 573 18.48 7.86 34.18
N GLY A 574 19.70 8.41 34.25
CA GLY A 574 20.12 9.45 35.18
C GLY A 574 20.37 10.83 34.55
N ARG A 575 19.88 11.10 33.34
CA ARG A 575 19.98 12.40 32.66
C ARG A 575 18.64 12.98 32.27
#